data_AF-A0A538Q631-F1
#
_entry.id   AF-A0A538Q631-F1
#
_cell.length_a   1.000
_cell.length_b   1.000
_cell.length_c   1.000
_cell.angle_alpha   90.00
_cell.angle_beta   90.00
_cell.angle_gamma   90.00
#
_symmetry.space_group_name_H-M   'P 1'
#
loop_
_entity.id
_entity.type
_entity.pdbx_description
1 polymer ?
#
loop_
_entity_poly.entity_id
_entity_poly.type
_entity_poly.pdbx_seq_one_letter_code
_entity_poly.pdbx_strand_id
1 'polypeptide(L)'
;AVRVEQLARSQITSSRTFDSAGPGVLGDGSVTITTGTKTASISYTGADSLADIAARINGAGVAASASVLFDGTSYRLVVASTGTGTAAAAQFADDGDGLALSDPDNIKVHARDAKAEIDGVEVTRASNVIADAVPGVTFTLVSPHAAADASSSVSVALDTDGLHGKLAAIVSAYNTVNAALHAQLDYTGTQKGTNTLFGDATLRQLQGALGSIMTSSYGPAASDASEAGALTLDDTKLSAALAADPDALGALFVTGGFAAAMTAMTDAYTRGGDGILAGKTAGLTARSTALQGTIDQINTRADALKTQLETQFTALETAMSQLKSQSSYLSSILG
;
A
#
# COMPACT_ATOMS: atom_id res chain seq x y z
N ALA A 1 -29.01 -16.96 9.86
CA ALA A 1 -30.04 -16.09 9.30
C ALA A 1 -29.95 -14.72 9.95
N VAL A 2 -30.01 -13.65 9.17
CA VAL A 2 -29.88 -12.27 9.64
C VAL A 2 -31.12 -11.49 9.21
N ARG A 3 -31.77 -10.82 10.15
CA ARG A 3 -32.92 -9.93 9.89
C ARG A 3 -32.59 -8.54 10.39
N VAL A 4 -32.79 -7.52 9.57
CA VAL A 4 -32.60 -6.13 9.97
C VAL A 4 -33.96 -5.53 10.28
N GLU A 5 -34.15 -5.04 11.50
CA GLU A 5 -35.42 -4.43 11.91
C GLU A 5 -35.35 -2.90 11.80
N GLN A 6 -34.20 -2.33 12.13
CA GLN A 6 -34.00 -0.90 12.17
C GLN A 6 -32.55 -0.55 11.87
N LEU A 7 -32.35 0.53 11.13
CA LEU A 7 -31.04 1.15 10.94
C LEU A 7 -30.79 2.22 11.99
N ALA A 8 -29.54 2.30 12.42
CA ALA A 8 -29.04 3.42 13.19
C ALA A 8 -29.17 4.72 12.37
N ARG A 9 -29.60 5.79 13.04
CA ARG A 9 -29.68 7.14 12.45
C ARG A 9 -29.09 8.18 13.40
N SER A 10 -28.55 9.24 12.81
CA SER A 10 -28.15 10.45 13.52
C SER A 10 -29.38 11.34 13.76
N GLN A 11 -29.31 12.18 14.79
CA GLN A 11 -30.34 13.19 15.02
C GLN A 11 -30.15 14.36 14.06
N ILE A 12 -31.26 14.91 13.55
CA ILE A 12 -31.29 16.18 12.84
C ILE A 12 -32.32 17.08 13.52
N THR A 13 -31.89 18.26 13.95
CA THR A 13 -32.73 19.28 14.58
C THR A 13 -32.66 20.56 13.75
N SER A 14 -33.78 21.23 13.53
CA SER A 14 -33.84 22.52 12.81
C SER A 14 -34.31 23.63 13.73
N SER A 15 -33.76 24.82 13.62
CA SER A 15 -34.27 26.00 14.32
C SER A 15 -35.70 26.36 13.90
N ARG A 16 -36.27 27.36 14.58
CA ARG A 16 -37.38 28.17 14.03
C ARG A 16 -37.04 28.78 12.67
N THR A 17 -38.05 29.32 12.00
CA THR A 17 -37.92 29.99 10.69
C THR A 17 -37.42 31.42 10.82
N PHE A 18 -36.65 31.86 9.83
CA PHE A 18 -36.19 33.23 9.66
C PHE A 18 -36.48 33.72 8.23
N ASP A 19 -36.77 35.02 8.08
CA ASP A 19 -37.05 35.62 6.77
C ASP A 19 -35.79 35.91 5.95
N SER A 20 -34.61 35.90 6.59
CA SER A 20 -33.30 36.06 5.96
C SER A 20 -32.25 35.21 6.68
N ALA A 21 -31.12 34.92 6.03
CA ALA A 21 -29.97 34.26 6.64
C ALA A 21 -28.91 35.26 7.16
N GLY A 22 -29.01 36.54 6.80
CA GLY A 22 -28.05 37.58 7.15
C GLY A 22 -28.23 38.15 8.57
N PRO A 23 -27.40 39.12 8.97
CA PRO A 23 -27.51 39.80 10.26
C PRO A 23 -28.86 40.46 10.50
N GLY A 24 -29.22 40.67 11.77
CA GLY A 24 -30.44 41.38 12.19
C GLY A 24 -31.71 40.52 12.24
N VAL A 25 -31.62 39.23 11.95
CA VAL A 25 -32.74 38.27 12.04
C VAL A 25 -32.90 37.61 13.42
N LEU A 26 -31.91 37.83 14.30
CA LEU A 26 -31.81 37.33 15.66
C LEU A 26 -31.45 38.49 16.59
N GLY A 27 -31.85 38.41 17.85
CA GLY A 27 -31.32 39.20 18.95
C GLY A 27 -30.11 38.53 19.61
N ASP A 28 -29.78 38.98 20.81
CA ASP A 28 -28.70 38.41 21.59
C ASP A 28 -29.17 37.13 22.31
N GLY A 29 -28.34 36.10 22.27
CA GLY A 29 -28.68 34.80 22.86
C GLY A 29 -27.52 33.81 22.85
N SER A 30 -27.82 32.60 23.29
CA SER A 30 -26.88 31.48 23.18
C SER A 30 -27.60 30.15 23.00
N VAL A 31 -26.91 29.21 22.37
CA VAL A 31 -27.31 27.80 22.37
C VAL A 31 -26.19 26.95 22.94
N THR A 32 -26.53 26.15 23.95
CA THR A 32 -25.64 25.12 24.47
C THR A 32 -25.98 23.79 23.81
N ILE A 33 -24.98 23.15 23.20
CA ILE A 33 -25.10 21.87 22.51
C ILE A 33 -24.31 20.83 23.29
N THR A 34 -24.97 19.75 23.68
CA THR A 34 -24.33 18.57 24.28
C THR A 34 -24.50 17.37 23.37
N THR A 35 -23.40 16.71 23.03
CA THR A 35 -23.38 15.47 22.23
C THR A 35 -22.46 14.45 22.92
N GLY A 36 -23.00 13.31 23.34
CA GLY A 36 -22.26 12.37 24.19
C GLY A 36 -21.77 13.04 25.47
N THR A 37 -20.45 13.08 25.68
CA THR A 37 -19.82 13.70 26.86
C THR A 37 -19.31 15.12 26.62
N LYS A 38 -19.47 15.66 25.41
CA LYS A 38 -18.97 16.98 25.04
C LYS A 38 -20.08 18.01 25.04
N THR A 39 -19.79 19.17 25.63
CA THR A 39 -20.70 20.32 25.68
C THR A 39 -19.98 21.56 25.17
N ALA A 40 -20.66 22.37 24.36
CA ALA A 40 -20.20 23.69 23.96
C ALA A 40 -21.35 24.69 24.01
N SER A 41 -21.04 25.92 24.42
CA SER A 41 -21.98 27.05 24.41
C SER A 41 -21.60 28.00 23.29
N ILE A 42 -22.58 28.34 22.44
CA ILE A 42 -22.42 29.20 21.27
C ILE A 42 -23.24 30.45 21.52
N SER A 43 -22.56 31.54 21.88
CA SER A 43 -23.19 32.85 22.00
C SER A 43 -23.28 33.52 20.62
N TYR A 44 -24.32 34.31 20.43
CA TYR A 44 -24.54 35.13 19.25
C TYR A 44 -25.23 36.44 19.60
N THR A 45 -25.09 37.42 18.71
CA THR A 45 -25.70 38.75 18.81
C THR A 45 -26.48 39.08 17.55
N GLY A 46 -27.25 40.16 17.56
CA GLY A 46 -27.98 40.59 16.36
C GLY A 46 -27.10 41.00 15.16
N ALA A 47 -25.78 41.13 15.35
CA ALA A 47 -24.83 41.33 14.25
C ALA A 47 -24.47 40.03 13.51
N ASP A 48 -24.82 38.87 14.06
CA ASP A 48 -24.45 37.57 13.52
C ASP A 48 -25.45 37.06 12.49
N SER A 49 -24.94 36.42 11.43
CA SER A 49 -25.75 35.68 10.48
C SER A 49 -25.95 34.22 10.94
N LEU A 50 -26.94 33.52 10.36
CA LEU A 50 -27.10 32.07 10.60
C LEU A 50 -25.87 31.27 10.15
N ALA A 51 -25.14 31.77 9.14
CA ALA A 51 -23.91 31.15 8.67
C ALA A 51 -22.77 31.30 9.70
N ASP A 52 -22.68 32.44 10.38
CA ASP A 52 -21.68 32.65 11.44
C ASP A 52 -21.93 31.71 12.62
N ILE A 53 -23.21 31.53 13.00
CA ILE A 53 -23.60 30.58 14.05
C ILE A 53 -23.30 29.14 13.62
N ALA A 54 -23.63 28.76 12.39
CA ALA A 54 -23.29 27.44 11.84
C ALA A 54 -21.77 27.17 11.88
N ALA A 55 -20.96 28.16 11.47
CA ALA A 55 -19.51 28.07 11.50
C ALA A 55 -18.97 27.90 12.93
N ARG A 56 -19.53 28.61 13.92
CA ARG A 56 -19.16 28.41 15.33
C ARG A 56 -19.51 27.03 15.84
N ILE A 57 -20.71 26.51 15.53
CA ILE A 57 -21.10 25.15 15.92
C ILE A 57 -20.11 24.12 15.33
N ASN A 58 -19.79 24.25 14.03
CA ASN A 58 -18.83 23.38 13.36
C ASN A 58 -17.40 23.48 13.95
N GLY A 59 -17.03 24.65 14.47
CA GLY A 59 -15.73 24.91 15.11
C GLY A 59 -15.67 24.57 16.60
N ALA A 60 -16.80 24.25 17.24
CA ALA A 60 -16.89 24.10 18.70
C ALA A 60 -16.35 22.76 19.24
N GLY A 61 -15.98 21.83 18.35
CA GLY A 61 -15.39 20.54 18.75
C GLY A 61 -16.37 19.56 19.41
N VAL A 62 -17.67 19.83 19.32
CA VAL A 62 -18.76 18.90 19.63
C VAL A 62 -19.03 17.96 18.44
N ALA A 63 -19.64 16.80 18.67
CA ALA A 63 -19.94 15.81 17.62
C ALA A 63 -21.22 16.18 16.85
N ALA A 64 -21.26 17.40 16.32
CA ALA A 64 -22.37 17.94 15.54
C ALA A 64 -21.83 18.77 14.36
N SER A 65 -22.60 18.80 13.27
CA SER A 65 -22.41 19.70 12.14
C SER A 65 -23.62 20.59 11.97
N ALA A 66 -23.41 21.83 11.55
CA ALA A 66 -24.45 22.81 11.32
C ALA A 66 -24.37 23.42 9.93
N SER A 67 -25.52 23.70 9.34
CA SER A 67 -25.65 24.39 8.07
C SER A 67 -26.93 25.23 8.01
N VAL A 68 -26.98 26.18 7.08
CA VAL A 68 -28.19 26.96 6.81
C VAL A 68 -28.95 26.29 5.68
N LEU A 69 -30.22 26.01 5.91
CA LEU A 69 -31.16 25.47 4.93
C LEU A 69 -32.15 26.57 4.53
N PHE A 70 -32.34 26.77 3.23
CA PHE A 70 -33.43 27.55 2.67
C PHE A 70 -34.48 26.59 2.10
N ASP A 71 -35.70 26.63 2.62
CA ASP A 71 -36.78 25.72 2.21
C ASP A 71 -37.60 26.24 1.01
N GLY A 72 -37.17 27.37 0.42
CA GLY A 72 -37.85 28.05 -0.68
C GLY A 72 -38.69 29.25 -0.22
N THR A 73 -38.96 29.37 1.08
CA THR A 73 -39.70 30.51 1.67
C THR A 73 -38.96 31.13 2.85
N SER A 74 -38.38 30.30 3.72
CA SER A 74 -37.71 30.73 4.95
C SER A 74 -36.36 30.03 5.12
N TYR A 75 -35.53 30.62 5.97
CA TYR A 75 -34.23 30.09 6.37
C TYR A 75 -34.31 29.40 7.73
N ARG A 76 -33.53 28.34 7.89
CA ARG A 76 -33.37 27.60 9.16
C ARG A 76 -31.90 27.24 9.36
N LEU A 77 -31.45 27.27 10.61
CA LEU A 77 -30.23 26.58 11.01
C LEU A 77 -30.56 25.11 11.25
N VAL A 78 -29.87 24.21 10.57
CA VAL A 78 -30.01 22.76 10.75
C VAL A 78 -28.75 22.24 11.41
N VAL A 79 -28.93 21.50 12.50
CA VAL A 79 -27.85 20.85 13.25
C VAL A 79 -28.05 19.34 13.19
N ALA A 80 -27.05 18.62 12.70
CA ALA A 80 -27.03 17.17 12.64
C ALA A 80 -25.93 16.61 13.53
N SER A 81 -26.23 15.57 14.32
CA SER A 81 -25.19 14.81 15.02
C SER A 81 -24.30 14.09 14.01
N THR A 82 -22.99 14.07 14.25
CA THR A 82 -22.05 13.33 13.37
C THR A 82 -22.02 11.83 13.67
N GLY A 83 -22.44 11.44 14.88
CA GLY A 83 -22.65 10.05 15.27
C GLY A 83 -24.08 9.56 15.00
N THR A 84 -24.23 8.25 14.86
CA THR A 84 -25.53 7.57 14.83
C THR A 84 -25.80 6.90 16.18
N GLY A 85 -27.05 6.51 16.42
CA GLY A 85 -27.44 5.88 17.67
C GLY A 85 -27.94 6.86 18.72
N THR A 86 -28.72 6.35 19.66
CA THR A 86 -29.40 7.17 20.69
C THR A 86 -28.40 7.91 21.59
N ALA A 87 -27.22 7.34 21.85
CA ALA A 87 -26.16 7.98 22.61
C ALA A 87 -25.53 9.20 21.90
N ALA A 88 -25.67 9.31 20.57
CA ALA A 88 -25.13 10.43 19.79
C ALA A 88 -26.15 11.57 19.60
N ALA A 89 -27.37 11.45 20.13
CA ALA A 89 -28.39 12.49 20.02
C ALA A 89 -27.90 13.83 20.60
N ALA A 90 -28.11 14.91 19.85
CA ALA A 90 -27.77 16.25 20.31
C ALA A 90 -28.84 16.78 21.27
N GLN A 91 -28.39 17.28 22.42
CA GLN A 91 -29.23 17.98 23.37
C GLN A 91 -28.94 19.47 23.29
N PHE A 92 -30.01 20.28 23.30
CA PHE A 92 -29.92 21.73 23.15
C PHE A 92 -30.51 22.42 24.37
N ALA A 93 -29.89 23.52 24.79
CA ALA A 93 -30.48 24.48 25.70
C ALA A 93 -30.31 25.87 25.11
N ASP A 94 -31.43 26.51 24.76
CA ASP A 94 -31.48 27.88 24.24
C ASP A 94 -31.62 28.89 25.40
N ASP A 95 -30.98 30.05 25.26
CA ASP A 95 -31.10 31.20 26.18
C ASP A 95 -31.16 32.52 25.38
N GLY A 96 -31.86 33.53 25.91
CA GLY A 96 -32.08 34.81 25.22
C GLY A 96 -33.03 34.69 24.02
N ASP A 97 -32.71 35.36 22.89
CA ASP A 97 -33.45 35.18 21.62
C ASP A 97 -33.07 33.84 20.98
N GLY A 98 -33.60 32.75 21.55
CA GLY A 98 -33.24 31.37 21.24
C GLY A 98 -33.51 30.94 19.80
N LEU A 99 -32.75 29.97 19.30
CA LEU A 99 -32.94 29.34 17.99
C LEU A 99 -34.08 28.32 17.99
N ALA A 100 -34.64 28.03 19.17
CA ALA A 100 -35.64 27.00 19.43
C ALA A 100 -35.16 25.58 19.10
N LEU A 101 -33.85 25.33 19.19
CA LEU A 101 -33.29 24.00 18.97
C LEU A 101 -33.60 23.03 20.12
N SER A 102 -33.90 23.55 21.31
CA SER A 102 -34.33 22.76 22.48
C SER A 102 -35.79 22.28 22.40
N ASP A 103 -36.56 22.75 21.42
CA ASP A 103 -37.95 22.32 21.22
C ASP A 103 -37.99 20.89 20.63
N PRO A 104 -38.64 19.92 21.28
CA PRO A 104 -38.80 18.57 20.73
C PRO A 104 -39.44 18.52 19.33
N ASP A 105 -40.35 19.44 18.99
CA ASP A 105 -41.02 19.49 17.69
C ASP A 105 -40.06 19.91 16.56
N ASN A 106 -38.91 20.46 16.93
CA ASN A 106 -37.84 20.87 16.02
C ASN A 106 -36.86 19.74 15.69
N ILE A 107 -36.99 18.57 16.31
CA ILE A 107 -36.28 17.36 15.91
C ILE A 107 -36.96 16.77 14.66
N LYS A 108 -36.26 16.81 13.52
CA LYS A 108 -36.78 16.34 12.21
C LYS A 108 -36.41 14.88 11.92
N VAL A 109 -35.29 14.43 12.47
CA VAL A 109 -34.91 13.02 12.47
C VAL A 109 -34.44 12.66 13.86
N HIS A 110 -35.08 11.68 14.50
CA HIS A 110 -34.63 11.17 15.79
C HIS A 110 -33.42 10.25 15.61
N ALA A 111 -32.42 10.41 16.48
CA ALA A 111 -31.37 9.43 16.62
C ALA A 111 -31.96 8.11 17.12
N ARG A 112 -31.48 7.00 16.57
CA ARG A 112 -31.87 5.65 16.99
C ARG A 112 -30.75 4.68 16.70
N ASP A 113 -30.70 3.61 17.49
CA ASP A 113 -29.74 2.54 17.32
C ASP A 113 -30.17 1.58 16.21
N ALA A 114 -29.21 0.89 15.61
CA ALA A 114 -29.46 -0.23 14.74
C ALA A 114 -29.98 -1.41 15.56
N LYS A 115 -30.97 -2.12 15.01
CA LYS A 115 -31.51 -3.36 15.57
C LYS A 115 -31.55 -4.42 14.48
N ALA A 116 -30.94 -5.56 14.78
CA ALA A 116 -30.94 -6.72 13.91
C ALA A 116 -31.05 -8.00 14.75
N GLU A 117 -31.56 -9.05 14.15
CA GLU A 117 -31.61 -10.39 14.70
C GLU A 117 -30.60 -11.27 13.95
N ILE A 118 -29.72 -11.93 14.69
CA ILE A 118 -28.74 -12.88 14.15
C ILE A 118 -29.04 -14.24 14.77
N ASP A 119 -29.51 -15.19 13.95
CA ASP A 119 -29.85 -16.55 14.37
C ASP A 119 -30.82 -16.63 15.57
N GLY A 120 -31.79 -15.73 15.65
CA GLY A 120 -32.75 -15.68 16.76
C GLY A 120 -32.39 -14.70 17.88
N VAL A 121 -31.19 -14.10 17.83
CA VAL A 121 -30.68 -13.24 18.90
C VAL A 121 -30.73 -11.78 18.48
N GLU A 122 -31.43 -10.94 19.25
CA GLU A 122 -31.47 -9.50 19.04
C GLU A 122 -30.11 -8.86 19.38
N VAL A 123 -29.60 -8.06 18.44
CA VAL A 123 -28.37 -7.28 18.55
C VAL A 123 -28.69 -5.82 18.29
N THR A 124 -28.40 -4.98 19.28
CA THR A 124 -28.51 -3.52 19.17
C THR A 124 -27.12 -2.88 19.13
N ARG A 125 -26.90 -1.95 18.19
CA ARG A 125 -25.64 -1.19 18.08
C ARG A 125 -25.91 0.27 17.72
N ALA A 126 -25.04 1.17 18.20
CA ALA A 126 -25.15 2.59 17.86
C ALA A 126 -24.88 2.88 16.36
N SER A 127 -24.21 1.97 15.64
CA SER A 127 -23.85 2.10 14.22
C SER A 127 -24.50 1.02 13.37
N ASN A 128 -24.60 1.26 12.06
CA ASN A 128 -25.01 0.26 11.06
C ASN A 128 -23.90 -0.76 10.75
N VAL A 129 -22.74 -0.67 11.37
CA VAL A 129 -21.66 -1.66 11.27
C VAL A 129 -21.56 -2.43 12.59
N ILE A 130 -21.74 -3.74 12.51
CA ILE A 130 -21.68 -4.68 13.63
C ILE A 130 -20.48 -5.61 13.41
N ALA A 131 -19.38 -5.37 14.13
CA ALA A 131 -18.12 -6.12 13.96
C ALA A 131 -17.81 -7.07 15.13
N ASP A 132 -18.64 -7.07 16.17
CA ASP A 132 -18.37 -7.70 17.47
C ASP A 132 -19.42 -8.75 17.87
N ALA A 133 -20.51 -8.88 17.09
CA ALA A 133 -21.57 -9.84 17.39
C ALA A 133 -21.16 -11.29 17.11
N VAL A 134 -20.36 -11.52 16.07
CA VAL A 134 -19.82 -12.83 15.72
C VAL A 134 -18.31 -12.68 15.47
N PRO A 135 -17.44 -13.39 16.20
CA PRO A 135 -16.00 -13.29 16.01
C PRO A 135 -15.60 -13.54 14.56
N GLY A 136 -14.80 -12.63 13.99
CA GLY A 136 -14.31 -12.73 12.60
C GLY A 136 -15.32 -12.33 11.52
N VAL A 137 -16.54 -11.91 11.87
CA VAL A 137 -17.55 -11.47 10.91
C VAL A 137 -17.95 -10.02 11.18
N THR A 138 -18.03 -9.22 10.11
CA THR A 138 -18.56 -7.85 10.18
C THR A 138 -19.82 -7.76 9.32
N PHE A 139 -20.93 -7.36 9.94
CA PHE A 139 -22.18 -7.08 9.25
C PHE A 139 -22.32 -5.59 9.01
N THR A 140 -22.65 -5.21 7.77
CA THR A 140 -23.05 -3.84 7.43
C THR A 140 -24.53 -3.85 7.09
N LEU A 141 -25.34 -3.18 7.90
CA LEU A 141 -26.78 -3.10 7.73
C LEU A 141 -27.12 -2.02 6.71
N VAL A 142 -27.81 -2.43 5.63
CA VAL A 142 -28.10 -1.55 4.49
C VAL A 142 -29.57 -1.14 4.40
N SER A 143 -30.49 -2.03 4.77
CA SER A 143 -31.93 -1.77 4.75
C SER A 143 -32.63 -2.63 5.81
N PRO A 144 -33.67 -2.10 6.49
CA PRO A 144 -34.61 -2.92 7.22
C PRO A 144 -35.35 -3.88 6.29
N HIS A 145 -35.71 -5.04 6.82
CA HIS A 145 -36.62 -6.00 6.20
C HIS A 145 -38.07 -5.58 6.51
N ALA A 146 -38.97 -5.70 5.54
CA ALA A 146 -40.40 -5.57 5.80
C ALA A 146 -40.90 -6.75 6.64
N ALA A 147 -42.08 -6.61 7.27
CA ALA A 147 -42.66 -7.66 8.10
C ALA A 147 -42.81 -9.00 7.35
N ALA A 148 -43.16 -8.95 6.07
CA ALA A 148 -43.36 -10.13 5.21
C ALA A 148 -42.06 -10.69 4.60
N ASP A 149 -40.93 -10.00 4.74
CA ASP A 149 -39.68 -10.45 4.13
C ASP A 149 -39.07 -11.62 4.91
N ALA A 150 -38.50 -12.57 4.17
CA ALA A 150 -37.66 -13.62 4.74
C ALA A 150 -36.32 -13.03 5.20
N SER A 151 -35.77 -13.59 6.28
CA SER A 151 -34.43 -13.21 6.76
C SER A 151 -33.36 -13.58 5.73
N SER A 152 -32.29 -12.79 5.66
CA SER A 152 -31.14 -13.07 4.80
C SER A 152 -30.34 -14.28 5.30
N SER A 153 -29.95 -15.19 4.41
CA SER A 153 -29.02 -16.26 4.75
C SER A 153 -27.58 -15.79 4.56
N VAL A 154 -26.71 -16.08 5.53
CA VAL A 154 -25.28 -15.79 5.46
C VAL A 154 -24.55 -17.10 5.73
N SER A 155 -23.69 -17.50 4.81
CA SER A 155 -22.84 -18.68 4.94
C SER A 155 -21.38 -18.25 4.94
N VAL A 156 -20.63 -18.67 5.95
CA VAL A 156 -19.18 -18.53 6.00
C VAL A 156 -18.59 -19.83 5.48
N ALA A 157 -17.79 -19.74 4.42
CA ALA A 157 -17.11 -20.87 3.81
C ALA A 157 -15.66 -20.49 3.53
N LEU A 158 -14.82 -21.51 3.36
CA LEU A 158 -13.45 -21.33 2.93
C LEU A 158 -13.44 -20.78 1.49
N ASP A 159 -12.68 -19.72 1.26
CA ASP A 159 -12.45 -19.15 -0.06
C ASP A 159 -11.38 -19.97 -0.81
N THR A 160 -11.80 -21.09 -1.40
CA THR A 160 -10.91 -21.98 -2.15
C THR A 160 -10.34 -21.32 -3.40
N ASP A 161 -11.11 -20.44 -4.03
CA ASP A 161 -10.70 -19.73 -5.25
C ASP A 161 -9.62 -18.70 -4.93
N GLY A 162 -9.80 -17.93 -3.86
CA GLY A 162 -8.79 -17.00 -3.37
C GLY A 162 -7.49 -17.69 -2.95
N LEU A 163 -7.59 -18.88 -2.35
CA LEU A 163 -6.41 -19.69 -2.01
C LEU A 163 -5.71 -20.24 -3.25
N HIS A 164 -6.46 -20.78 -4.21
CA HIS A 164 -5.95 -21.24 -5.51
C HIS A 164 -5.18 -20.12 -6.22
N GLY A 165 -5.78 -18.93 -6.33
CA GLY A 165 -5.16 -17.78 -6.96
C GLY A 165 -3.83 -17.39 -6.31
N LYS A 166 -3.73 -17.45 -4.98
CA LYS A 166 -2.48 -17.20 -4.25
C LYS A 166 -1.41 -18.26 -4.54
N LEU A 167 -1.78 -19.54 -4.57
CA LEU A 167 -0.84 -20.63 -4.88
C LEU A 167 -0.35 -20.56 -6.33
N ALA A 168 -1.25 -20.30 -7.27
CA ALA A 168 -0.91 -20.08 -8.68
C ALA A 168 0.07 -18.92 -8.84
N ALA A 169 -0.10 -17.83 -8.08
CA ALA A 169 0.83 -16.71 -8.09
C ALA A 169 2.23 -17.11 -7.57
N ILE A 170 2.33 -17.94 -6.51
CA ILE A 170 3.60 -18.45 -6.00
C ILE A 170 4.29 -19.35 -7.03
N VAL A 171 3.56 -20.28 -7.62
CA VAL A 171 4.08 -21.19 -8.68
C VAL A 171 4.58 -20.38 -9.88
N SER A 172 3.81 -19.38 -10.33
CA SER A 172 4.19 -18.50 -11.43
C SER A 172 5.44 -17.68 -11.11
N ALA A 173 5.52 -17.08 -9.93
CA ALA A 173 6.68 -16.31 -9.49
C ALA A 173 7.94 -17.19 -9.41
N TYR A 174 7.83 -18.38 -8.81
CA TYR A 174 8.92 -19.35 -8.77
C TYR A 174 9.38 -19.74 -10.18
N ASN A 175 8.45 -20.08 -11.08
CA ASN A 175 8.78 -20.48 -12.45
C ASN A 175 9.44 -19.35 -13.23
N THR A 176 9.02 -18.10 -13.01
CA THR A 176 9.64 -16.93 -13.62
C THR A 176 11.10 -16.77 -13.18
N VAL A 177 11.37 -16.87 -11.88
CA VAL A 177 12.75 -16.79 -11.35
C VAL A 177 13.57 -17.98 -11.81
N ASN A 178 13.01 -19.18 -11.77
CA ASN A 178 13.68 -20.39 -12.20
C ASN A 178 14.06 -20.33 -13.69
N ALA A 179 13.15 -19.86 -14.56
CA ALA A 179 13.43 -19.66 -15.97
C ALA A 179 14.54 -18.60 -16.20
N ALA A 180 14.50 -17.49 -15.46
CA ALA A 180 15.54 -16.47 -15.54
C ALA A 180 16.92 -17.00 -15.11
N LEU A 181 16.98 -17.81 -14.05
CA LEU A 181 18.22 -18.45 -13.60
C LEU A 181 18.74 -19.44 -14.63
N HIS A 182 17.88 -20.30 -15.18
CA HIS A 182 18.27 -21.25 -16.23
C HIS A 182 18.81 -20.55 -17.47
N ALA A 183 18.18 -19.46 -17.92
CA ALA A 183 18.66 -18.68 -19.05
C ALA A 183 20.05 -18.05 -18.79
N GLN A 184 20.34 -17.66 -17.54
CA GLN A 184 21.63 -17.07 -17.16
C GLN A 184 22.72 -18.10 -16.83
N LEU A 185 22.33 -19.33 -16.50
CA LEU A 185 23.24 -20.42 -16.17
C LEU A 185 23.33 -21.47 -17.29
N ASP A 186 22.83 -21.15 -18.49
CA ASP A 186 22.75 -22.07 -19.61
C ASP A 186 24.12 -22.59 -20.07
N TYR A 187 24.21 -23.91 -20.21
CA TYR A 187 25.38 -24.65 -20.65
C TYR A 187 24.95 -25.88 -21.44
N THR A 188 25.23 -25.87 -22.74
CA THR A 188 24.82 -26.94 -23.66
C THR A 188 25.82 -28.10 -23.71
N GLY A 189 26.61 -28.30 -22.64
CA GLY A 189 27.67 -29.31 -22.58
C GLY A 189 28.91 -29.01 -23.42
N THR A 190 28.79 -28.14 -24.43
CA THR A 190 29.85 -27.80 -25.37
C THR A 190 30.14 -26.30 -25.43
N GLN A 191 29.14 -25.46 -25.14
CA GLN A 191 29.29 -24.00 -25.14
C GLN A 191 28.54 -23.37 -23.97
N LYS A 192 29.15 -22.33 -23.39
CA LYS A 192 28.43 -21.40 -22.51
C LYS A 192 27.50 -20.54 -23.37
N GLY A 193 26.33 -20.18 -22.83
CA GLY A 193 25.47 -19.20 -23.49
C GLY A 193 26.18 -17.86 -23.73
N THR A 194 25.80 -17.15 -24.78
CA THR A 194 26.34 -15.82 -25.10
C THR A 194 25.83 -14.78 -24.10
N ASN A 195 26.72 -13.96 -23.55
CA ASN A 195 26.41 -12.93 -22.53
C ASN A 195 25.70 -13.47 -21.27
N THR A 196 25.88 -14.76 -20.96
CA THR A 196 25.31 -15.35 -19.75
C THR A 196 26.24 -15.17 -18.55
N LEU A 197 25.66 -15.30 -17.37
CA LEU A 197 26.38 -15.38 -16.10
C LEU A 197 26.78 -16.83 -15.77
N PHE A 198 27.02 -17.66 -16.80
CA PHE A 198 27.49 -19.03 -16.60
C PHE A 198 28.80 -19.03 -15.80
N GLY A 199 28.86 -19.85 -14.76
CA GLY A 199 29.99 -19.87 -13.82
C GLY A 199 29.80 -18.98 -12.59
N ASP A 200 28.76 -18.15 -12.53
CA ASP A 200 28.47 -17.30 -11.37
C ASP A 200 28.06 -18.11 -10.13
N ALA A 201 28.85 -18.00 -9.06
CA ALA A 201 28.61 -18.71 -7.82
C ALA A 201 27.37 -18.21 -7.07
N THR A 202 27.04 -16.91 -7.18
CA THR A 202 25.90 -16.32 -6.47
C THR A 202 24.57 -16.78 -7.07
N LEU A 203 24.50 -16.90 -8.40
CA LEU A 203 23.31 -17.42 -9.07
C LEU A 203 23.14 -18.92 -8.85
N ARG A 204 24.22 -19.71 -8.85
CA ARG A 204 24.15 -21.13 -8.46
C ARG A 204 23.70 -21.32 -7.02
N GLN A 205 24.18 -20.49 -6.10
CA GLN A 205 23.75 -20.53 -4.71
C GLN A 205 22.27 -20.17 -4.59
N LEU A 206 21.79 -19.17 -5.33
CA LEU A 206 20.37 -18.80 -5.37
C LEU A 206 19.51 -19.95 -5.90
N GLN A 207 19.92 -20.59 -6.99
CA GLN A 207 19.23 -21.77 -7.55
C GLN A 207 19.17 -22.91 -6.53
N GLY A 208 20.28 -23.17 -5.81
CA GLY A 208 20.34 -24.16 -4.75
C GLY A 208 19.46 -23.82 -3.54
N ALA A 209 19.43 -22.55 -3.12
CA ALA A 209 18.57 -22.09 -2.03
C ALA A 209 17.08 -22.21 -2.38
N LEU A 210 16.70 -21.82 -3.60
CA LEU A 210 15.33 -21.99 -4.13
C LEU A 210 14.92 -23.46 -4.16
N GLY A 211 15.77 -24.33 -4.74
CA GLY A 211 15.52 -25.76 -4.78
C GLY A 211 15.45 -26.40 -3.39
N SER A 212 16.34 -25.98 -2.48
CA SER A 212 16.33 -26.44 -1.09
C SER A 212 15.03 -26.05 -0.39
N ILE A 213 14.55 -24.81 -0.56
CA ILE A 213 13.29 -24.40 0.03
C ILE A 213 12.16 -25.25 -0.56
N MET A 214 12.07 -25.43 -1.88
CA MET A 214 10.97 -26.19 -2.47
C MET A 214 10.96 -27.69 -2.12
N THR A 215 12.13 -28.28 -1.87
CA THR A 215 12.27 -29.70 -1.52
C THR A 215 12.30 -29.96 -0.02
N SER A 216 12.43 -28.91 0.79
CA SER A 216 12.38 -29.04 2.25
C SER A 216 11.00 -29.49 2.71
N SER A 217 10.98 -30.38 3.69
CA SER A 217 9.74 -30.78 4.34
C SER A 217 9.32 -29.70 5.34
N TYR A 218 8.19 -29.07 5.08
CA TYR A 218 7.51 -28.19 6.02
C TYR A 218 6.21 -28.89 6.43
N GLY A 219 6.11 -29.32 7.70
CA GLY A 219 4.97 -30.10 8.19
C GLY A 219 5.09 -31.64 8.00
N PRO A 220 4.09 -32.41 8.48
CA PRO A 220 4.13 -33.87 8.48
C PRO A 220 3.64 -34.46 7.14
N ALA A 221 4.60 -34.78 6.25
CA ALA A 221 4.44 -35.40 4.92
C ALA A 221 3.74 -34.51 3.85
N ALA A 222 4.13 -34.45 2.56
CA ALA A 222 4.90 -35.36 1.74
C ALA A 222 5.71 -34.59 0.67
N SER A 223 6.82 -35.20 0.26
CA SER A 223 7.67 -34.85 -0.86
C SER A 223 7.23 -35.60 -2.12
N ASP A 224 7.09 -34.88 -3.24
CA ASP A 224 7.32 -35.39 -4.59
C ASP A 224 7.87 -34.21 -5.40
N ALA A 225 9.20 -34.07 -5.40
CA ALA A 225 9.88 -33.08 -6.22
C ALA A 225 10.05 -33.66 -7.63
N SER A 226 9.46 -33.00 -8.64
CA SER A 226 9.66 -33.34 -10.05
C SER A 226 11.10 -33.08 -10.47
N GLU A 227 11.64 -33.98 -11.28
CA GLU A 227 13.03 -33.96 -11.78
C GLU A 227 13.30 -32.89 -12.86
N ALA A 228 12.40 -31.93 -13.03
CA ALA A 228 12.62 -30.73 -13.82
C ALA A 228 12.10 -29.56 -12.99
N GLY A 229 13.00 -28.66 -12.58
CA GLY A 229 12.79 -27.67 -11.51
C GLY A 229 11.74 -26.58 -11.76
N ALA A 230 10.75 -26.79 -12.63
CA ALA A 230 9.54 -25.99 -12.74
C ALA A 230 8.39 -26.62 -11.93
N LEU A 231 7.61 -25.79 -11.26
CA LEU A 231 6.45 -26.22 -10.47
C LEU A 231 5.19 -26.20 -11.31
N THR A 232 4.32 -27.18 -11.08
CA THR A 232 2.94 -27.19 -11.58
C THR A 232 2.00 -27.29 -10.41
N LEU A 233 0.86 -26.61 -10.51
CA LEU A 233 -0.23 -26.76 -9.55
C LEU A 233 -1.19 -27.82 -10.07
N ASP A 234 -1.39 -28.88 -9.28
CA ASP A 234 -2.39 -29.90 -9.58
C ASP A 234 -3.69 -29.54 -8.85
N ASP A 235 -4.64 -28.98 -9.59
CA ASP A 235 -5.91 -28.49 -9.05
C ASP A 235 -6.75 -29.60 -8.42
N THR A 236 -6.63 -30.83 -8.92
CA THR A 236 -7.38 -31.98 -8.40
C THR A 236 -6.82 -32.40 -7.05
N LYS A 237 -5.49 -32.49 -6.92
CA LYS A 237 -4.83 -32.80 -5.65
C LYS A 237 -5.00 -31.69 -4.63
N LEU A 238 -4.90 -30.43 -5.06
CA LEU A 238 -5.13 -29.28 -4.18
C LEU A 238 -6.55 -29.28 -3.61
N SER A 239 -7.56 -29.46 -4.48
CA SER A 239 -8.96 -29.52 -4.06
C SER A 239 -9.22 -30.70 -3.10
N ALA A 240 -8.65 -31.87 -3.38
CA ALA A 240 -8.77 -33.03 -2.50
C ALA A 240 -8.10 -32.83 -1.13
N ALA A 241 -6.92 -32.18 -1.10
CA ALA A 241 -6.22 -31.87 0.13
C ALA A 241 -7.00 -30.85 0.99
N LEU A 242 -7.52 -29.79 0.37
CA LEU A 242 -8.36 -28.77 1.02
C LEU A 242 -9.66 -29.33 1.57
N ALA A 243 -10.28 -30.27 0.86
CA ALA A 243 -11.48 -30.95 1.33
C ALA A 243 -11.19 -31.89 2.51
N ALA A 244 -10.00 -32.49 2.57
CA ALA A 244 -9.60 -33.37 3.65
C ALA A 244 -9.15 -32.62 4.91
N ASP A 245 -8.36 -31.57 4.75
CA ASP A 245 -7.86 -30.71 5.84
C ASP A 245 -7.72 -29.24 5.36
N PRO A 246 -8.73 -28.40 5.64
CA PRO A 246 -8.70 -26.97 5.33
C PRO A 246 -7.53 -26.21 5.96
N ASP A 247 -7.03 -26.68 7.11
CA ASP A 247 -6.00 -26.01 7.90
C ASP A 247 -4.59 -26.43 7.48
N ALA A 248 -4.44 -27.54 6.75
CA ALA A 248 -3.15 -28.07 6.31
C ALA A 248 -2.30 -27.05 5.54
N LEU A 249 -2.92 -26.22 4.70
CA LEU A 249 -2.21 -25.17 3.96
C LEU A 249 -1.75 -24.02 4.86
N GLY A 250 -2.58 -23.62 5.82
CA GLY A 250 -2.17 -22.66 6.85
C GLY A 250 -1.01 -23.21 7.66
N ALA A 251 -1.07 -24.50 8.00
CA ALA A 251 -0.01 -25.19 8.71
C ALA A 251 1.29 -25.26 7.88
N LEU A 252 1.22 -25.52 6.58
CA LEU A 252 2.40 -25.57 5.71
C LEU A 252 3.06 -24.20 5.54
N PHE A 253 2.26 -23.20 5.15
CA PHE A 253 2.78 -21.89 4.74
C PHE A 253 3.12 -21.00 5.93
N VAL A 254 2.30 -21.02 6.99
CA VAL A 254 2.45 -20.10 8.13
C VAL A 254 3.24 -20.74 9.25
N THR A 255 2.73 -21.82 9.85
CA THR A 255 3.37 -22.41 11.05
C THR A 255 4.54 -23.32 10.71
N GLY A 256 4.50 -23.95 9.54
CA GLY A 256 5.51 -24.86 9.01
C GLY A 256 6.76 -24.15 8.51
N GLY A 257 6.71 -22.83 8.31
CA GLY A 257 7.89 -22.01 8.04
C GLY A 257 8.25 -21.84 6.57
N PHE A 258 7.47 -22.37 5.61
CA PHE A 258 7.73 -22.17 4.19
C PHE A 258 7.74 -20.68 3.80
N ALA A 259 6.71 -19.92 4.21
CA ALA A 259 6.64 -18.49 3.90
C ALA A 259 7.78 -17.70 4.56
N ALA A 260 8.16 -18.09 5.78
CA ALA A 260 9.29 -17.48 6.48
C ALA A 260 10.62 -17.76 5.76
N ALA A 261 10.84 -18.99 5.30
CA ALA A 261 12.03 -19.36 4.54
C ALA A 261 12.11 -18.60 3.20
N MET A 262 11.01 -18.53 2.45
CA MET A 262 10.93 -17.76 1.20
C MET A 262 11.17 -16.26 1.42
N THR A 263 10.62 -15.69 2.50
CA THR A 263 10.82 -14.28 2.86
C THR A 263 12.28 -14.02 3.23
N ALA A 264 12.85 -14.84 4.10
CA ALA A 264 14.25 -14.70 4.52
C ALA A 264 15.23 -14.79 3.35
N MET A 265 15.00 -15.72 2.41
CA MET A 265 15.82 -15.83 1.20
C MET A 265 15.63 -14.60 0.30
N THR A 266 14.39 -14.17 0.06
CA THR A 266 14.10 -13.00 -0.79
C THR A 266 14.77 -11.76 -0.21
N ASP A 267 14.69 -11.54 1.10
CA ASP A 267 15.34 -10.43 1.78
C ASP A 267 16.86 -10.54 1.69
N ALA A 268 17.46 -11.70 1.96
CA ALA A 268 18.91 -11.87 1.89
C ALA A 268 19.49 -11.52 0.51
N TYR A 269 18.77 -11.80 -0.57
CA TYR A 269 19.22 -11.55 -1.93
C TYR A 269 18.86 -10.15 -2.45
N THR A 270 17.67 -9.66 -2.16
CA THR A 270 17.09 -8.47 -2.83
C THR A 270 17.12 -7.19 -2.00
N ARG A 271 17.50 -7.24 -0.70
CA ARG A 271 17.54 -6.05 0.16
C ARG A 271 18.43 -4.95 -0.43
N GLY A 272 17.87 -3.75 -0.50
CA GLY A 272 18.56 -2.59 -1.06
C GLY A 272 19.77 -2.19 -0.20
N GLY A 273 20.94 -2.09 -0.81
CA GLY A 273 22.18 -1.66 -0.17
C GLY A 273 23.07 -2.80 0.33
N ASP A 274 22.53 -3.73 1.12
CA ASP A 274 23.29 -4.79 1.80
C ASP A 274 22.93 -6.22 1.34
N GLY A 275 21.92 -6.39 0.49
CA GLY A 275 21.57 -7.69 -0.09
C GLY A 275 22.69 -8.25 -0.97
N ILE A 276 22.72 -9.57 -1.12
CA ILE A 276 23.78 -10.29 -1.86
C ILE A 276 23.91 -9.76 -3.30
N LEU A 277 22.78 -9.53 -3.99
CA LEU A 277 22.79 -9.04 -5.36
C LEU A 277 23.25 -7.58 -5.46
N ALA A 278 22.86 -6.75 -4.48
CA ALA A 278 23.31 -5.35 -4.40
C ALA A 278 24.83 -5.27 -4.18
N GLY A 279 25.36 -6.03 -3.20
CA GLY A 279 26.80 -6.10 -2.93
C GLY A 279 27.60 -6.61 -4.11
N LYS A 280 27.10 -7.63 -4.81
CA LYS A 280 27.74 -8.13 -6.05
C LYS A 280 27.76 -7.07 -7.14
N THR A 281 26.67 -6.34 -7.33
CA THR A 281 26.58 -5.26 -8.33
C THR A 281 27.58 -4.16 -8.00
N ALA A 282 27.63 -3.71 -6.75
CA ALA A 282 28.60 -2.71 -6.28
C ALA A 282 30.05 -3.17 -6.50
N GLY A 283 30.38 -4.44 -6.21
CA GLY A 283 31.71 -5.01 -6.44
C GLY A 283 32.09 -5.06 -7.92
N LEU A 284 31.15 -5.43 -8.80
CA LEU A 284 31.37 -5.42 -10.25
C LEU A 284 31.55 -3.99 -10.77
N THR A 285 30.77 -3.02 -10.29
CA THR A 285 30.93 -1.60 -10.63
C THR A 285 32.30 -1.08 -10.20
N ALA A 286 32.73 -1.35 -8.96
CA ALA A 286 34.04 -0.94 -8.47
C ALA A 286 35.19 -1.54 -9.30
N ARG A 287 35.09 -2.82 -9.67
CA ARG A 287 36.06 -3.47 -10.56
C ARG A 287 36.07 -2.84 -11.95
N SER A 288 34.91 -2.52 -12.51
CA SER A 288 34.80 -1.84 -13.80
C SER A 288 35.48 -0.46 -13.75
N THR A 289 35.24 0.33 -12.70
CA THR A 289 35.89 1.63 -12.51
C THR A 289 37.42 1.50 -12.37
N ALA A 290 37.91 0.51 -11.62
CA ALA A 290 39.35 0.29 -11.48
C ALA A 290 40.03 -0.13 -12.80
N LEU A 291 39.35 -0.97 -13.60
CA LEU A 291 39.82 -1.35 -14.93
C LEU A 291 39.83 -0.16 -15.88
N GLN A 292 38.82 0.71 -15.84
CA GLN A 292 38.80 1.94 -16.62
C GLN A 292 39.99 2.84 -16.27
N GLY A 293 40.26 3.04 -14.98
CA GLY A 293 41.45 3.79 -14.55
C GLY A 293 42.77 3.18 -15.03
N THR A 294 42.85 1.85 -15.14
CA THR A 294 44.03 1.16 -15.69
C THR A 294 44.17 1.43 -17.18
N ILE A 295 43.07 1.38 -17.93
CA ILE A 295 43.03 1.70 -19.36
C ILE A 295 43.51 3.13 -19.59
N ASP A 296 43.01 4.10 -18.81
CA ASP A 296 43.36 5.51 -18.94
C ASP A 296 44.86 5.74 -18.68
N GLN A 297 45.44 5.06 -17.69
CA GLN A 297 46.88 5.12 -17.41
C GLN A 297 47.73 4.51 -18.53
N ILE A 298 47.30 3.38 -19.10
CA ILE A 298 47.99 2.75 -20.23
C ILE A 298 47.97 3.69 -21.43
N ASN A 299 46.82 4.29 -21.75
CA ASN A 299 46.68 5.24 -22.84
C ASN A 299 47.58 6.47 -22.64
N THR A 300 47.58 7.05 -21.44
CA THR A 300 48.46 8.19 -21.10
C THR A 300 49.94 7.86 -21.32
N ARG A 301 50.38 6.64 -20.95
CA ARG A 301 51.77 6.20 -21.17
C ARG A 301 52.08 5.97 -22.64
N ALA A 302 51.15 5.38 -23.39
CA ALA A 302 51.29 5.16 -24.82
C ALA A 302 51.43 6.51 -25.57
N ASP A 303 50.63 7.51 -25.20
CA ASP A 303 50.71 8.86 -25.77
C ASP A 303 52.04 9.54 -25.45
N ALA A 304 52.51 9.47 -24.21
CA ALA A 304 53.81 10.02 -23.82
C ALA A 304 54.98 9.36 -24.59
N LEU A 305 54.95 8.02 -24.74
CA LEU A 305 55.95 7.29 -25.51
C LEU A 305 55.92 7.70 -26.99
N LYS A 306 54.72 7.85 -27.57
CA LYS A 306 54.55 8.35 -28.94
C LYS A 306 55.19 9.72 -29.10
N THR A 307 54.87 10.69 -28.24
CA THR A 307 55.46 12.04 -28.28
C THR A 307 56.98 12.01 -28.13
N GLN A 308 57.51 11.16 -27.25
CA GLN A 308 58.96 10.99 -27.09
C GLN A 308 59.62 10.46 -28.38
N LEU A 309 59.02 9.44 -29.01
CA LEU A 309 59.52 8.88 -30.26
C LEU A 309 59.45 9.89 -31.41
N GLU A 310 58.36 10.65 -31.52
CA GLU A 310 58.22 11.74 -32.49
C GLU A 310 59.32 12.81 -32.30
N THR A 311 59.59 13.21 -31.05
CA THR A 311 60.65 14.18 -30.73
C THR A 311 62.04 13.65 -31.09
N GLN A 312 62.35 12.40 -30.76
CA GLN A 312 63.63 11.77 -31.11
C GLN A 312 63.81 11.67 -32.62
N PHE A 313 62.74 11.33 -33.34
CA PHE A 313 62.76 11.27 -34.80
C PHE A 313 63.04 12.64 -35.43
N THR A 314 62.36 13.70 -34.99
CA THR A 314 62.64 15.07 -35.47
C THR A 314 64.07 15.53 -35.16
N ALA A 315 64.61 15.19 -33.99
CA ALA A 315 65.99 15.50 -33.63
C ALA A 315 67.01 14.76 -34.51
N LEU A 316 66.76 13.46 -34.79
CA LEU A 316 67.58 12.66 -35.69
C LEU A 316 67.56 13.23 -37.12
N GLU A 317 66.41 13.62 -37.64
CA GLU A 317 66.29 14.28 -38.96
C GLU A 317 67.10 15.59 -39.02
N THR A 318 67.03 16.40 -37.96
CA THR A 318 67.80 17.65 -37.86
C THR A 318 69.31 17.39 -37.84
N ALA A 319 69.76 16.43 -37.04
CA ALA A 319 71.16 16.05 -36.95
C ALA A 319 71.67 15.49 -38.29
N MET A 320 70.89 14.65 -38.97
CA MET A 320 71.22 14.15 -40.31
C MET A 320 71.32 15.28 -41.33
N SER A 321 70.41 16.26 -41.30
CA SER A 321 70.47 17.44 -42.17
C SER A 321 71.76 18.26 -41.94
N GLN A 322 72.14 18.48 -40.68
CA GLN A 322 73.39 19.16 -40.31
C GLN A 322 74.64 18.35 -40.70
N LEU A 323 74.61 17.03 -40.60
CA LEU A 323 75.71 16.17 -41.05
C LEU A 323 75.86 16.21 -42.57
N LYS A 324 74.73 16.21 -43.31
CA LYS A 324 74.74 16.37 -44.77
C LYS A 324 75.31 17.73 -45.17
N SER A 325 74.90 18.82 -44.52
CA SER A 325 75.44 20.17 -44.83
C SER A 325 76.93 20.30 -44.49
N GLN A 326 77.38 19.73 -43.37
CA GLN A 326 78.82 19.67 -43.03
C GLN A 326 79.62 18.82 -44.02
N SER A 327 79.07 17.68 -44.45
CA SER A 327 79.69 16.83 -45.48
C SER A 327 79.84 17.60 -46.80
N SER A 328 78.80 18.31 -47.24
CA SER A 328 78.88 19.18 -48.43
C SER A 328 79.90 20.31 -48.27
N TYR A 329 79.97 20.95 -47.10
CA TYR A 329 80.95 22.00 -46.82
C TYR A 329 82.39 21.49 -46.86
N LEU A 330 82.67 20.35 -46.20
CA LEU A 330 83.99 19.71 -46.26
C LEU A 330 84.37 19.30 -47.68
N SER A 331 83.42 18.76 -48.44
CA SER A 331 83.62 18.46 -49.86
C SER A 331 83.93 19.70 -50.71
N SER A 332 83.48 20.89 -50.31
CA SER A 332 83.76 22.16 -51.01
C SER A 332 85.10 22.83 -50.62
N ILE A 333 85.72 22.42 -49.51
CA ILE A 333 87.02 22.93 -49.05
C ILE A 333 88.18 22.03 -49.52
N LEU A 334 87.93 20.73 -49.67
CA LEU A 334 88.92 19.73 -50.06
C LEU A 334 89.01 19.50 -51.59
N GLY A 335 88.19 20.21 -52.36
CA GLY A 335 88.28 20.33 -53.83
C GLY A 335 88.47 21.79 -54.22
#